data_AF-A0A224XYI5-F1
#
_entry.id   AF-A0A224XYI5-F1
#
_cell.length_a   1.000
_cell.length_b   1.000
_cell.length_c   1.000
_cell.angle_alpha   90.00
_cell.angle_beta   90.00
_cell.angle_gamma   90.00
#
_symmetry.space_group_name_H-M   'P 1'
#
loop_
_entity.id
_entity.type
_entity.pdbx_description
1 polymer ?
#
loop_
_entity_poly.entity_id
_entity_poly.type
_entity_poly.pdbx_seq_one_letter_code
_entity_poly.pdbx_strand_id
1 'polypeptide(L)'
;DDKKYEVIKSDQQNVINVMHGNEEIQEEIEQETKEQEILMQHQTTIKDNHIHSLATHKPGDGTSSIGHSLISKGDTEALVNSIVETYHNLEPHKYKFKKTRTNRDCRVSDWGAWGGCSSTCGVGEMSRHRTIVKPPRGNGRHCPPLKQTRWCGASSPSDNCTANTW
;
A
#
# COMPACT_ATOMS: atom_id res chain seq x y z
N ASP A 1 -6.53 3.63 -74.59
CA ASP A 1 -5.40 3.07 -73.82
C ASP A 1 -5.81 2.99 -72.36
N ASP A 2 -6.61 1.98 -72.03
CA ASP A 2 -7.19 1.80 -70.70
C ASP A 2 -6.49 0.63 -70.01
N LYS A 3 -5.44 0.92 -69.23
CA LYS A 3 -4.79 -0.09 -68.40
C LYS A 3 -5.68 -0.38 -67.19
N LYS A 4 -6.42 -1.48 -67.30
CA LYS A 4 -7.20 -2.15 -66.26
C LYS A 4 -6.28 -2.53 -65.09
N TYR A 5 -6.45 -1.89 -63.94
CA TYR A 5 -5.86 -2.36 -62.69
C TYR A 5 -6.68 -3.55 -62.19
N GLU A 6 -6.04 -4.70 -61.97
CA GLU A 6 -6.68 -5.82 -61.26
C GLU A 6 -6.46 -5.66 -59.76
N VAL A 7 -7.57 -5.50 -59.03
CA VAL A 7 -7.59 -5.54 -57.57
C VAL A 7 -7.47 -6.99 -57.16
N ILE A 8 -6.30 -7.37 -56.64
CA ILE A 8 -6.11 -8.67 -55.98
C ILE A 8 -6.94 -8.62 -54.69
N LYS A 9 -8.05 -9.36 -54.65
CA LYS A 9 -8.77 -9.65 -53.41
C LYS A 9 -7.89 -10.56 -52.56
N SER A 10 -7.21 -9.98 -51.57
CA SER A 10 -6.52 -10.73 -50.53
C SER A 10 -7.55 -11.18 -49.50
N ASP A 11 -8.22 -12.31 -49.77
CA ASP A 11 -8.94 -13.06 -48.75
C ASP A 11 -7.91 -13.86 -47.94
N GLN A 12 -7.18 -13.17 -47.07
CA GLN A 12 -6.49 -13.79 -45.95
C GLN A 12 -6.89 -13.02 -44.71
N GLN A 13 -7.84 -13.60 -43.99
CA GLN A 13 -8.21 -13.23 -42.65
C GLN A 13 -6.90 -13.14 -41.83
N ASN A 14 -6.44 -11.93 -41.55
CA ASN A 14 -5.36 -11.68 -40.60
C ASN A 14 -5.90 -12.01 -39.21
N VAL A 15 -5.98 -13.29 -38.90
CA VAL A 15 -6.19 -13.76 -37.53
C VAL A 15 -4.84 -13.62 -36.85
N ILE A 16 -4.67 -12.55 -36.07
CA ILE A 16 -3.55 -12.45 -35.14
C ILE A 16 -3.72 -13.62 -34.18
N ASN A 17 -2.88 -14.64 -34.30
CA ASN A 17 -2.78 -15.70 -33.29
C ASN A 17 -2.22 -15.08 -32.02
N VAL A 18 -3.11 -14.57 -31.16
CA VAL A 18 -2.78 -14.20 -29.78
C VAL A 18 -2.49 -15.53 -29.08
N MET A 19 -1.20 -15.80 -28.86
CA MET A 19 -0.74 -16.99 -28.15
C MET A 19 -1.41 -17.08 -26.77
N HIS A 20 -1.61 -18.32 -26.30
CA HIS A 20 -2.27 -18.76 -25.07
C HIS A 20 -1.79 -18.15 -23.73
N GLY A 21 -1.02 -17.05 -23.72
CA GLY A 21 -0.63 -16.35 -22.50
C GLY A 21 -1.79 -15.59 -21.83
N ASN A 22 -2.94 -15.47 -22.49
CA ASN A 22 -4.10 -14.78 -21.93
C ASN A 22 -4.64 -15.52 -20.70
N GLU A 23 -4.65 -16.85 -20.67
CA GLU A 23 -5.19 -17.61 -19.53
C GLU A 23 -4.29 -17.50 -18.29
N GLU A 24 -2.97 -17.64 -18.45
CA GLU A 24 -1.99 -17.47 -17.36
C GLU A 24 -1.98 -16.03 -16.82
N ILE A 25 -2.12 -15.03 -17.70
CA ILE A 25 -2.25 -13.63 -17.30
C ILE A 25 -3.61 -13.36 -16.62
N GLN A 26 -4.70 -13.99 -17.08
CA GLN A 26 -6.00 -13.88 -16.42
C GLN A 26 -5.96 -14.49 -15.02
N GLU A 27 -5.30 -15.64 -14.84
CA GLU A 27 -5.09 -16.26 -13.53
C GLU A 27 -4.23 -15.39 -12.61
N GLU A 28 -3.14 -14.78 -13.12
CA GLU A 28 -2.29 -13.87 -12.34
C GLU A 28 -3.05 -12.58 -11.94
N ILE A 29 -3.85 -12.00 -12.85
CA ILE A 29 -4.72 -10.85 -12.58
C ILE A 29 -5.80 -11.22 -11.55
N GLU A 30 -6.44 -12.39 -11.69
CA GLU A 30 -7.48 -12.84 -10.76
C GLU A 30 -6.90 -13.12 -9.37
N GLN A 31 -5.70 -13.69 -9.29
CA GLN A 31 -5.00 -13.93 -8.05
C GLN A 31 -4.59 -12.62 -7.36
N GLU A 32 -4.01 -11.67 -8.10
CA GLU A 32 -3.71 -10.33 -7.56
C GLU A 32 -4.98 -9.61 -7.10
N THR A 33 -6.09 -9.74 -7.85
CA THR A 33 -7.38 -9.11 -7.49
C THR A 33 -7.95 -9.73 -6.21
N LYS A 34 -7.90 -11.06 -6.06
CA LYS A 34 -8.30 -11.76 -4.82
C LYS A 34 -7.43 -11.38 -3.64
N GLU A 35 -6.12 -11.25 -3.82
CA GLU A 35 -5.22 -10.79 -2.75
C GLU A 35 -5.53 -9.35 -2.32
N GLN A 36 -5.78 -8.45 -3.27
CA GLN A 36 -6.23 -7.08 -2.97
C GLN A 36 -7.59 -7.05 -2.26
N GLU A 37 -8.52 -7.91 -2.63
CA GLU A 37 -9.84 -8.02 -1.99
C GLU A 37 -9.72 -8.54 -0.55
N ILE A 38 -8.92 -9.59 -0.31
CA ILE A 38 -8.64 -10.12 1.03
C ILE A 38 -7.99 -9.04 1.92
N LEU A 39 -7.06 -8.25 1.37
CA LEU A 39 -6.44 -7.13 2.07
C LEU A 39 -7.45 -6.02 2.38
N MET A 40 -8.38 -5.74 1.46
CA MET A 40 -9.46 -4.77 1.67
C MET A 40 -10.46 -5.25 2.73
N GLN A 41 -10.83 -6.53 2.73
CA GLN A 41 -11.72 -7.15 3.72
C GLN A 41 -11.09 -7.20 5.13
N HIS A 42 -9.78 -7.45 5.25
CA HIS A 42 -9.06 -7.32 6.52
C HIS A 42 -9.04 -5.87 7.03
N GLN A 43 -9.09 -4.88 6.13
CA GLN A 43 -9.11 -3.47 6.52
C GLN A 43 -10.52 -2.96 6.88
N THR A 44 -11.60 -3.54 6.34
CA THR A 44 -12.98 -3.23 6.75
C THR A 44 -13.35 -3.88 8.08
N THR A 45 -12.95 -5.13 8.31
CA THR A 45 -13.12 -5.81 9.62
C THR A 45 -12.38 -5.11 10.78
N ILE A 46 -11.29 -4.39 10.51
CA ILE A 46 -10.65 -3.52 11.51
C ILE A 46 -11.45 -2.23 11.76
N LYS A 47 -12.18 -1.70 10.77
CA LYS A 47 -13.00 -0.49 10.90
C LYS A 47 -14.34 -0.75 11.60
N ASP A 48 -14.94 -1.92 11.42
CA ASP A 48 -16.21 -2.28 12.06
C ASP A 48 -16.05 -2.56 13.57
N ASN A 49 -14.88 -3.06 13.99
CA ASN A 49 -14.56 -3.26 15.40
C ASN A 49 -14.23 -1.95 16.16
N HIS A 50 -14.09 -0.82 15.46
CA HIS A 50 -13.77 0.47 16.08
C HIS A 50 -15.02 1.33 16.37
N ILE A 51 -16.21 0.95 15.90
CA ILE A 51 -17.44 1.73 16.10
C ILE A 51 -18.43 0.92 16.96
N HIS A 52 -18.09 0.69 18.23
CA HIS A 52 -19.10 0.28 19.23
C HIS A 52 -18.66 0.56 20.69
N SER A 53 -18.16 1.77 21.00
CA SER A 53 -17.88 2.14 22.40
C SER A 53 -18.09 3.62 22.73
N LEU A 54 -19.24 4.18 22.37
CA LEU A 54 -19.68 5.49 22.88
C LEU A 54 -21.20 5.47 23.16
N ALA A 55 -21.56 5.06 24.38
CA ALA A 55 -22.80 5.31 25.15
C ALA A 55 -22.94 4.14 26.16
N THR A 56 -22.83 4.30 27.48
CA THR A 56 -23.73 5.06 28.35
C THR A 56 -23.10 5.14 29.76
N HIS A 57 -22.91 6.34 30.32
CA HIS A 57 -22.77 6.52 31.76
C HIS A 57 -24.04 7.20 32.26
N LYS A 58 -24.80 6.52 33.14
CA LYS A 58 -25.94 7.05 33.88
C LYS A 58 -25.44 8.09 34.92
N PRO A 59 -26.15 9.20 35.15
CA PRO A 59 -25.90 10.05 36.30
C PRO A 59 -26.54 9.37 37.53
N GLY A 60 -25.69 8.87 38.43
CA GLY A 60 -26.08 8.37 39.75
C GLY A 60 -25.55 9.32 40.81
N ASP A 61 -26.39 9.58 41.81
CA ASP A 61 -26.17 10.38 43.00
C ASP A 61 -24.77 10.27 43.60
N GLY A 62 -24.24 11.43 43.97
CA GLY A 62 -23.01 11.58 44.73
C GLY A 62 -22.92 13.01 45.24
N THR A 63 -23.50 13.26 46.40
CA THR A 63 -23.24 14.46 47.19
C THR A 63 -21.74 14.57 47.45
N SER A 64 -21.02 15.33 46.65
CA SER A 64 -19.65 15.74 46.96
C SER A 64 -19.69 17.19 47.38
N SER A 65 -19.78 17.38 48.70
CA SER A 65 -19.43 18.63 49.35
C SER A 65 -17.97 18.95 49.02
N ILE A 66 -17.75 19.66 47.92
CA ILE A 66 -16.48 20.35 47.70
C ILE A 66 -16.51 21.52 48.67
N GLY A 67 -15.96 21.31 49.86
CA GLY A 67 -15.65 22.39 50.79
C GLY A 67 -14.63 23.29 50.11
N HIS A 68 -15.08 24.35 49.43
CA HIS A 68 -14.21 25.45 49.08
C HIS A 68 -13.87 26.16 50.39
N SER A 69 -12.64 26.02 50.86
CA SER A 69 -12.12 26.77 52.00
C SER A 69 -12.32 28.26 51.72
N LEU A 70 -13.21 28.91 52.49
CA LEU A 70 -13.46 30.34 52.38
C LEU A 70 -12.25 31.09 52.96
N ILE A 71 -11.47 31.75 52.10
CA ILE A 71 -10.32 32.56 52.49
C ILE A 71 -10.80 33.99 52.76
N SER A 72 -10.57 34.48 53.97
CA SER A 72 -10.96 35.84 54.39
C SER A 72 -10.26 36.91 53.53
N LYS A 73 -11.02 37.94 53.12
CA LYS A 73 -10.50 39.04 52.31
C LYS A 73 -9.45 39.84 53.12
N GLY A 74 -8.20 39.80 52.67
CA GLY A 74 -7.06 40.45 53.32
C GLY A 74 -6.00 39.48 53.84
N ASP A 75 -6.30 38.18 53.88
CA ASP A 75 -5.37 37.15 54.35
C ASP A 75 -4.55 36.59 53.17
N THR A 76 -3.49 37.33 52.82
CA THR A 76 -2.64 37.02 51.67
C THR A 76 -1.84 35.73 51.85
N GLU A 77 -1.55 35.32 53.08
CA GLU A 77 -0.81 34.10 53.37
C GLU A 77 -1.68 32.87 53.13
N ALA A 78 -2.92 32.87 53.60
CA ALA A 78 -3.88 31.82 53.32
C ALA A 78 -4.17 31.69 51.81
N LEU A 79 -4.21 32.82 51.10
CA LEU A 79 -4.34 32.86 49.65
C LEU A 79 -3.12 32.23 48.96
N VAL A 80 -1.90 32.66 49.32
CA VAL A 80 -0.66 32.15 48.73
C VAL A 80 -0.50 30.66 49.02
N ASN A 81 -0.79 30.21 50.24
CA ASN A 81 -0.72 28.79 50.61
C ASN A 81 -1.76 27.95 49.86
N SER A 82 -2.98 28.45 49.67
CA SER A 82 -4.00 27.77 48.86
C SER A 82 -3.60 27.66 47.39
N ILE A 83 -2.99 28.72 46.83
CA ILE A 83 -2.44 28.71 45.47
C ILE A 83 -1.29 27.69 45.38
N VAL A 84 -0.36 27.71 46.32
CA VAL A 84 0.79 26.80 46.38
C VAL A 84 0.34 25.34 46.50
N GLU A 85 -0.66 25.05 47.34
CA GLU A 85 -1.28 23.72 47.44
C GLU A 85 -1.95 23.32 46.13
N THR A 86 -2.65 24.22 45.44
CA THR A 86 -3.22 23.90 44.13
C THR A 86 -2.12 23.59 43.12
N TYR A 87 -1.01 24.32 43.11
CA TYR A 87 0.13 24.05 42.22
C TYR A 87 0.87 22.74 42.55
N HIS A 88 1.03 22.39 43.82
CA HIS A 88 1.67 21.13 44.21
C HIS A 88 0.76 19.90 44.07
N ASN A 89 -0.57 20.08 44.09
CA ASN A 89 -1.57 19.04 43.84
C ASN A 89 -1.98 18.93 42.37
N LEU A 90 -1.46 19.79 41.49
CA LEU A 90 -1.34 19.44 40.08
C LEU A 90 -0.35 18.30 40.01
N GLU A 91 -0.85 17.07 40.18
CA GLU A 91 -0.16 15.92 39.63
C GLU A 91 0.23 16.33 38.22
N PRO A 92 1.49 16.14 37.81
CA PRO A 92 1.84 16.30 36.42
C PRO A 92 1.00 15.23 35.73
N HIS A 93 -0.18 15.62 35.24
CA HIS A 93 -0.98 14.81 34.36
C HIS A 93 0.04 14.44 33.32
N LYS A 94 0.47 13.17 33.38
CA LYS A 94 1.35 12.56 32.41
C LYS A 94 0.50 12.63 31.18
N TYR A 95 0.57 13.77 30.49
CA TYR A 95 0.08 13.94 29.16
C TYR A 95 0.97 12.98 28.40
N LYS A 96 0.52 11.73 28.38
CA LYS A 96 1.13 10.64 27.65
C LYS A 96 0.87 11.09 26.25
N PHE A 97 1.81 11.87 25.71
CA PHE A 97 1.91 12.13 24.29
C PHE A 97 1.97 10.73 23.70
N LYS A 98 0.80 10.22 23.26
CA LYS A 98 0.71 8.92 22.62
C LYS A 98 1.63 9.09 21.44
N LYS A 99 2.82 8.48 21.52
CA LYS A 99 3.88 8.66 20.53
C LYS A 99 3.36 8.00 19.27
N THR A 100 2.59 8.76 18.50
CA THR A 100 1.94 8.27 17.30
C THR A 100 3.06 7.93 16.34
N ARG A 101 3.04 6.67 15.92
CA ARG A 101 3.89 6.16 14.85
C ARG A 101 3.85 7.09 13.65
N THR A 102 4.83 7.95 13.41
CA THR A 102 4.82 8.83 12.22
C THR A 102 4.66 8.00 10.96
N ASN A 103 3.82 8.48 10.03
CA ASN A 103 3.65 7.86 8.72
C ASN A 103 5.00 7.76 8.00
N ARG A 104 5.18 6.70 7.22
CA ARG A 104 6.41 6.51 6.44
C ARG A 104 6.08 5.75 5.17
N ASP A 105 6.58 6.28 4.05
CA ASP A 105 6.48 5.65 2.74
C ASP A 105 7.29 4.35 2.67
N CYS A 106 6.88 3.46 1.77
CA CYS A 106 7.67 2.29 1.45
C CYS A 106 9.02 2.68 0.84
N ARG A 107 10.07 1.94 1.20
CA ARG A 107 11.40 2.04 0.57
C ARG A 107 11.80 0.68 0.03
N VAL A 108 12.26 0.66 -1.22
CA VAL A 108 12.73 -0.53 -1.93
C VAL A 108 14.23 -0.42 -2.18
N SER A 109 14.88 -1.55 -2.43
CA SER A 109 16.28 -1.61 -2.83
C SER A 109 16.45 -1.21 -4.29
N ASP A 110 17.71 -1.05 -4.69
CA ASP A 110 18.06 -0.96 -6.09
C ASP A 110 17.72 -2.25 -6.84
N TRP A 111 17.58 -2.13 -8.15
CA TRP A 111 17.31 -3.29 -9.00
C TRP A 111 18.49 -4.27 -8.97
N GLY A 112 18.17 -5.55 -8.88
CA GLY A 112 19.13 -6.62 -9.17
C GLY A 112 19.54 -6.63 -10.64
N ALA A 113 20.50 -7.52 -10.95
CA ALA A 113 20.87 -7.80 -12.33
C ALA A 113 19.67 -8.36 -13.11
N TRP A 114 19.69 -8.15 -14.42
CA TRP A 114 18.77 -8.84 -15.33
C TRP A 114 19.05 -10.34 -15.30
N GLY A 115 17.99 -11.13 -15.27
CA GLY A 115 18.05 -12.57 -15.50
C GLY A 115 18.45 -12.89 -16.94
N GLY A 116 18.61 -14.19 -17.21
CA GLY A 116 18.82 -14.68 -18.57
C GLY A 116 17.62 -14.37 -19.47
N CYS A 117 17.87 -14.32 -20.78
CA CYS A 117 16.80 -14.26 -21.76
C CYS A 117 16.04 -15.60 -21.75
N SER A 118 14.71 -15.55 -21.78
CA SER A 118 13.85 -16.75 -21.82
C SER A 118 14.12 -17.62 -23.05
N SER A 119 14.56 -16.99 -24.14
CA SER A 119 14.85 -17.62 -25.41
C SER A 119 16.35 -17.52 -25.68
N THR A 120 16.97 -18.64 -26.05
CA THR A 120 18.38 -18.67 -26.47
C THR A 120 18.56 -18.19 -27.91
N CYS A 121 17.48 -18.09 -28.68
CA CYS A 121 17.48 -17.64 -30.05
C CYS A 121 16.13 -16.94 -30.37
N GLY A 122 16.11 -16.00 -31.32
CA GLY A 122 14.93 -15.16 -31.60
C GLY A 122 14.62 -14.14 -30.50
N VAL A 123 13.37 -13.68 -30.43
CA VAL A 123 12.89 -12.72 -29.41
C VAL A 123 12.51 -13.48 -28.14
N GLY A 124 12.99 -12.99 -26.99
CA GLY A 124 12.62 -13.49 -25.67
C GLY A 124 12.36 -12.36 -24.69
N GLU A 125 12.20 -12.72 -23.43
CA GLU A 125 12.01 -11.80 -22.32
C GLU A 125 13.07 -12.02 -21.23
N MET A 126 13.51 -10.94 -20.60
CA MET A 126 14.29 -11.02 -19.37
C MET A 126 13.62 -10.19 -18.27
N SER A 127 13.73 -10.67 -17.05
CA SER A 127 13.17 -10.02 -15.87
C SER A 127 14.26 -9.69 -14.84
N ARG A 128 13.99 -8.69 -14.00
CA ARG A 128 14.80 -8.36 -12.82
C ARG A 128 13.89 -8.03 -11.65
N HIS A 129 14.44 -8.18 -10.45
CA HIS A 129 13.70 -8.03 -9.21
C HIS A 129 14.41 -7.07 -8.25
N ARG A 130 13.64 -6.46 -7.36
CA ARG A 130 14.11 -5.70 -6.19
C ARG A 130 13.26 -6.04 -4.97
N THR A 131 13.73 -5.66 -3.80
CA THR A 131 13.13 -6.05 -2.52
C THR A 131 12.69 -4.84 -1.70
N ILE A 132 11.76 -5.06 -0.78
CA ILE A 132 11.32 -4.03 0.16
C ILE A 132 12.35 -3.91 1.29
N VAL A 133 12.97 -2.74 1.42
CA VAL A 133 13.92 -2.41 2.50
C VAL A 133 13.18 -1.91 3.74
N LYS A 134 12.10 -1.15 3.54
CA LYS A 134 11.20 -0.70 4.61
C LYS A 134 9.76 -0.75 4.12
N PRO A 135 8.86 -1.50 4.81
CA PRO A 135 7.45 -1.48 4.47
C PRO A 135 6.83 -0.10 4.81
N PRO A 136 5.73 0.26 4.12
CA PRO A 136 4.98 1.47 4.42
C PRO A 136 4.36 1.38 5.82
N ARG A 137 4.05 2.53 6.39
CA ARG A 137 3.45 2.63 7.72
C ARG A 137 2.38 3.71 7.76
N GLY A 138 1.24 3.36 8.35
CA GLY A 138 0.10 4.27 8.49
C GLY A 138 -0.36 4.70 7.12
N ASN A 139 -0.41 6.00 6.88
CA ASN A 139 -0.86 6.57 5.61
C ASN A 139 0.32 6.85 4.64
N GLY A 140 1.44 6.14 4.80
CA GLY A 140 2.57 6.23 3.87
C GLY A 140 2.27 5.56 2.54
N ARG A 141 2.94 6.02 1.47
CA ARG A 141 2.77 5.46 0.11
C ARG A 141 3.14 3.99 0.03
N HIS A 142 2.35 3.24 -0.74
CA HIS A 142 2.62 1.84 -1.08
C HIS A 142 3.95 1.66 -1.81
N CYS A 143 4.45 0.43 -1.83
CA CYS A 143 5.68 0.10 -2.51
C CYS A 143 5.52 0.22 -4.03
N PRO A 144 6.52 0.76 -4.74
CA PRO A 144 6.56 0.69 -6.19
C PRO A 144 6.76 -0.78 -6.65
N PRO A 145 6.58 -1.09 -7.94
CA PRO A 145 6.67 -2.47 -8.46
C PRO A 145 8.00 -3.15 -8.13
N LEU A 146 7.95 -4.43 -7.78
CA LEU A 146 9.14 -5.21 -7.37
C LEU A 146 9.75 -6.06 -8.49
N LYS A 147 9.01 -6.26 -9.58
CA LYS A 147 9.43 -6.97 -10.80
C LYS A 147 9.46 -5.98 -11.96
N GLN A 148 10.46 -6.13 -12.82
CA GLN A 148 10.52 -5.42 -14.09
C GLN A 148 10.90 -6.39 -15.20
N THR A 149 10.23 -6.27 -16.33
CA THR A 149 10.38 -7.09 -17.52
C THR A 149 10.85 -6.22 -18.70
N ARG A 150 11.65 -6.80 -19.61
CA ARG A 150 11.93 -6.23 -20.93
C ARG A 150 12.19 -7.33 -21.96
N TRP A 151 12.00 -7.01 -23.23
CA TRP A 151 12.39 -7.91 -24.33
C TRP A 151 13.90 -8.01 -24.51
N CYS A 152 14.33 -9.15 -25.02
CA CYS A 152 15.72 -9.48 -25.35
C CYS A 152 15.80 -10.32 -26.63
N GLY A 153 17.00 -10.47 -27.16
CA GLY A 153 17.24 -11.16 -28.44
C GLY A 153 17.12 -10.23 -29.65
N ALA A 154 17.27 -10.81 -30.83
CA ALA A 154 17.24 -10.09 -32.10
C ALA A 154 16.06 -10.58 -32.96
N SER A 155 15.43 -9.66 -33.68
CA SER A 155 14.37 -9.95 -34.66
C SER A 155 14.93 -10.28 -36.05
N SER A 156 16.25 -10.52 -36.17
CA SER A 156 16.93 -10.59 -37.45
C SER A 156 16.75 -11.97 -38.11
N PRO A 157 16.51 -12.05 -39.44
CA PRO A 157 16.36 -13.33 -40.13
C PRO A 157 17.63 -14.19 -40.19
N SER A 158 18.79 -13.65 -39.80
CA SER A 158 20.07 -14.36 -39.81
C SER A 158 20.35 -15.18 -38.54
N ASP A 159 19.51 -15.03 -37.51
CA ASP A 159 19.57 -15.90 -36.33
C ASP A 159 18.93 -17.23 -36.70
N ASN A 160 19.76 -18.14 -37.23
CA ASN A 160 19.37 -19.49 -37.62
C ASN A 160 19.00 -20.32 -36.37
N CYS A 161 17.85 -20.02 -35.77
CA CYS A 161 17.11 -20.92 -34.89
C CYS A 161 16.65 -22.11 -35.74
N THR A 162 17.52 -23.07 -36.05
CA THR A 162 17.04 -24.33 -36.62
C THR A 162 16.22 -25.01 -35.53
N ALA A 163 14.89 -24.95 -35.66
CA ALA A 163 13.99 -25.76 -34.89
C ALA A 163 14.39 -27.22 -35.09
N ASN A 164 15.02 -27.80 -34.08
CA ASN A 164 15.39 -29.19 -34.02
C ASN A 164 14.10 -30.01 -33.87
N THR A 165 13.51 -30.34 -35.01
CA THR A 165 12.42 -31.32 -35.14
C THR A 165 12.99 -32.73 -34.96
N TRP A 166 12.57 -33.39 -33.88
CA TRP A 166 12.76 -34.83 -33.66
C TRP A 166 11.68 -35.62 -34.40
#